data_AF-A0AAE7H7M1-F1
#
_entry.id   AF-A0AAE7H7M1-F1
#
_cell.length_a   1.000
_cell.length_b   1.000
_cell.length_c   1.000
_cell.angle_alpha   90.00
_cell.angle_beta   90.00
_cell.angle_gamma   90.00
#
_symmetry.space_group_name_H-M   'P 1'
#
loop_
_entity.id
_entity.type
_entity.pdbx_description
1 polymer ?
#
loop_
_entity_poly.entity_id
_entity_poly.type
_entity_poly.pdbx_seq_one_letter_code
_entity_poly.pdbx_strand_id
1 'polypeptide(L)'
;MNPIKLNTGIGVTGIKSQSKSKSGDSTKYEITLSGSQKSHLIPKVILFCEDKFAESMIINALSYKELNHGAFKIIHCGVWHNIIKALAGCLLYEKELIDSGNGKALKVIGIIDGDVSESDISTAIKKTYKGSFLPAEISNIIKIITEHVTSFKITQDGLKLPELSTGLPEFNLKIMLDDITEEMIRNYHKEYILKYEGWLKKTATLEGKVNLTRELEDIKRKIKETLEIIETSKNIKSHELPKNSSNKFDYHYYFETLKERIGNKHFNSYSYSHDTELLVYRIISTYSKSRWEEYITPVTNLLISVKDEQVKRFNHNTFNNDSLD
;
A
#
# COMPACT_ATOMS: atom_id res chain seq x y z
N MET A 1 7.61 5.88 23.86
CA MET A 1 8.38 4.66 23.54
C MET A 1 8.75 4.73 22.07
N ASN A 2 10.04 4.86 21.74
CA ASN A 2 10.48 4.79 20.35
C ASN A 2 10.30 3.36 19.85
N PRO A 3 9.71 3.14 18.66
CA PRO A 3 9.65 1.81 18.08
C PRO A 3 11.08 1.30 17.88
N ILE A 4 11.33 0.08 18.33
CA ILE A 4 12.59 -0.62 18.09
C ILE A 4 12.79 -0.70 16.58
N LYS A 5 13.68 0.14 16.04
CA LYS A 5 14.24 -0.06 14.70
C LYS A 5 15.09 -1.33 14.76
N LEU A 6 14.48 -2.47 14.42
CA LEU A 6 15.23 -3.68 14.11
C LEU A 6 15.97 -3.45 12.80
N ASN A 7 17.14 -2.83 12.90
CA ASN A 7 18.18 -2.97 11.88
C ASN A 7 18.75 -4.38 12.09
N THR A 8 18.13 -5.38 11.46
CA THR A 8 18.67 -6.75 11.42
C THR A 8 19.86 -6.77 10.46
N GLY A 9 20.97 -6.17 10.88
CA GLY A 9 22.29 -6.50 10.35
C GLY A 9 22.62 -7.91 10.81
N ILE A 10 22.34 -8.89 9.96
CA ILE A 10 22.68 -10.30 10.22
C ILE A 10 24.19 -10.45 10.05
N GLY A 11 24.87 -10.85 11.13
CA GLY A 11 26.30 -11.14 11.12
C GLY A 11 26.62 -12.35 10.24
N VAL A 12 27.61 -12.21 9.37
CA VAL A 12 28.20 -13.32 8.62
C VAL A 12 29.15 -14.07 9.57
N THR A 13 28.86 -15.33 9.88
CA THR A 13 29.83 -16.22 10.52
C THR A 13 30.26 -17.26 9.49
N GLY A 14 31.54 -17.21 9.11
CA GLY A 14 32.13 -18.11 8.13
C GLY A 14 33.55 -18.48 8.49
N ILE A 15 33.96 -19.68 8.08
CA ILE A 15 35.30 -20.23 8.20
C ILE A 15 35.88 -20.29 6.78
N LYS A 16 37.05 -19.66 6.60
CA LYS A 16 37.91 -19.86 5.44
C LYS A 16 38.98 -20.87 5.80
N SER A 17 38.94 -22.06 5.23
CA SER A 17 40.07 -22.98 5.27
C SER A 17 40.84 -22.90 3.97
N GLN A 18 42.16 -22.95 4.08
CA GLN A 18 43.06 -23.00 2.93
C GLN A 18 43.92 -24.23 3.12
N SER A 19 43.93 -25.11 2.12
CA SER A 19 44.81 -26.26 2.10
C SER A 19 45.69 -26.20 0.86
N LYS A 20 46.91 -26.70 1.01
CA LYS A 20 47.88 -26.81 -0.06
C LYS A 20 48.33 -28.26 -0.09
N SER A 21 48.08 -28.94 -1.19
CA SER A 21 48.55 -30.31 -1.41
C SER A 21 49.50 -30.34 -2.60
N LYS A 22 50.52 -31.19 -2.52
CA LYS A 22 51.54 -31.34 -3.56
C LYS A 22 51.50 -32.79 -4.03
N SER A 23 51.35 -33.00 -5.32
CA SER A 23 51.36 -34.32 -5.95
C SER A 23 52.33 -34.28 -7.13
N GLY A 24 53.50 -34.88 -6.94
CA GLY A 24 54.64 -34.73 -7.86
C GLY A 24 55.07 -33.26 -7.98
N ASP A 25 55.27 -32.80 -9.22
CA ASP A 25 55.65 -31.41 -9.53
C ASP A 25 54.48 -30.41 -9.50
N SER A 26 53.25 -30.91 -9.36
CA SER A 26 52.06 -30.07 -9.30
C SER A 26 51.72 -29.70 -7.85
N THR A 27 51.37 -28.43 -7.63
CA THR A 27 50.89 -27.94 -6.32
C THR A 27 49.45 -27.47 -6.49
N LYS A 28 48.51 -28.08 -5.78
CA LYS A 28 47.12 -27.64 -5.70
C LYS A 28 46.94 -26.76 -4.46
N TYR A 29 46.38 -25.58 -4.65
CA TYR A 29 45.85 -24.74 -3.57
C TYR A 29 44.33 -24.84 -3.60
N GLU A 30 43.73 -25.15 -2.48
CA GLU A 30 42.28 -25.29 -2.34
C GLU A 30 41.81 -24.40 -1.19
N ILE A 31 40.95 -23.44 -1.52
CA ILE A 31 40.34 -22.52 -0.57
C ILE A 31 38.89 -22.93 -0.41
N THR A 32 38.50 -23.40 0.78
CA THR A 32 37.12 -23.74 1.10
C THR A 32 36.54 -22.66 2.01
N LEU A 33 35.46 -22.04 1.56
CA LEU A 33 34.68 -21.08 2.32
C LEU A 33 33.41 -21.78 2.80
N SER A 34 33.18 -21.81 4.10
CA SER A 34 32.01 -22.44 4.71
C SER A 34 31.41 -21.50 5.75
N GLY A 35 30.14 -21.13 5.61
CA GLY A 35 29.44 -20.27 6.55
C GLY A 35 27.97 -20.60 6.62
N SER A 36 27.34 -20.31 7.74
CA SER A 36 25.88 -20.45 7.90
C SER A 36 25.24 -19.07 7.76
N GLN A 37 24.62 -18.78 6.62
CA GLN A 37 23.64 -17.70 6.54
C GLN A 37 22.33 -18.21 7.15
N LYS A 38 22.00 -17.80 8.38
CA LYS A 38 20.69 -18.08 8.97
C LYS A 38 19.54 -17.30 8.31
N SER A 39 19.85 -16.31 7.48
CA SER A 39 18.87 -15.52 6.76
C SER A 39 19.51 -14.83 5.55
N HIS A 40 18.86 -14.96 4.39
CA HIS A 40 19.24 -14.30 3.16
C HIS A 40 18.47 -12.99 3.03
N LEU A 41 19.17 -11.91 2.70
CA LEU A 41 18.51 -10.64 2.44
C LEU A 41 17.83 -10.71 1.07
N ILE A 42 16.52 -10.91 1.07
CA ILE A 42 15.69 -10.76 -0.13
C ILE A 42 15.58 -9.25 -0.40
N PRO A 43 16.08 -8.75 -1.55
CA PRO A 43 15.92 -7.34 -1.89
C PRO A 43 14.45 -6.96 -1.96
N LYS A 44 14.15 -5.74 -1.54
CA LYS A 44 12.78 -5.22 -1.55
C LYS A 44 12.28 -5.04 -2.99
N VAL A 45 11.00 -5.28 -3.20
CA VAL A 45 10.29 -4.88 -4.43
C VAL A 45 10.30 -3.35 -4.51
N ILE A 46 10.62 -2.80 -5.69
CA ILE A 46 10.54 -1.36 -5.91
C ILE A 46 9.11 -1.00 -6.28
N LEU A 47 8.53 -0.07 -5.54
CA LEU A 47 7.17 0.40 -5.75
C LEU A 47 7.23 1.90 -6.03
N PHE A 48 6.76 2.30 -7.21
CA PHE A 48 6.59 3.70 -7.57
C PHE A 48 5.16 4.15 -7.27
N CYS A 49 5.01 5.29 -6.59
CA CYS A 49 3.72 5.96 -6.39
C CYS A 49 3.85 7.47 -6.59
N GLU A 50 2.73 8.16 -6.71
CA GLU A 50 2.71 9.61 -7.00
C GLU A 50 3.35 10.39 -5.85
N ASP A 51 2.78 10.26 -4.67
CA ASP A 51 3.09 11.12 -3.53
C ASP A 51 2.94 10.38 -2.18
N LYS A 52 2.90 11.17 -1.10
CA LYS A 52 2.71 10.67 0.27
C LYS A 52 1.30 10.14 0.53
N PHE A 53 0.28 10.69 -0.14
CA PHE A 53 -1.09 10.22 0.02
C PHE A 53 -1.22 8.79 -0.50
N ALA A 54 -0.69 8.54 -1.71
CA ALA A 54 -0.62 7.20 -2.28
C ALA A 54 0.18 6.23 -1.39
N GLU A 55 1.33 6.66 -0.86
CA GLU A 55 2.12 5.85 0.09
C GLU A 55 1.31 5.46 1.34
N SER A 56 0.65 6.42 1.98
CA SER A 56 -0.18 6.17 3.17
C SER A 56 -1.29 5.16 2.89
N MET A 57 -1.96 5.28 1.75
CA MET A 57 -3.00 4.34 1.32
C MET A 57 -2.44 2.92 1.09
N ILE A 58 -1.26 2.80 0.46
CA ILE A 58 -0.58 1.51 0.25
C ILE A 58 -0.20 0.87 1.59
N ILE A 59 0.41 1.63 2.50
CA ILE A 59 0.81 1.14 3.83
C ILE A 59 -0.42 0.70 4.62
N ASN A 60 -1.51 1.46 4.56
CA ASN A 60 -2.76 1.11 5.23
C ASN A 60 -3.35 -0.20 4.66
N ALA A 61 -3.42 -0.32 3.33
CA ALA A 61 -3.90 -1.53 2.66
C ALA A 61 -3.06 -2.78 3.00
N LEU A 62 -1.73 -2.64 3.02
CA LEU A 62 -0.82 -3.71 3.44
C LEU A 62 -1.05 -4.11 4.90
N SER A 63 -1.15 -3.13 5.80
CA SER A 63 -1.39 -3.36 7.23
C SER A 63 -2.74 -4.06 7.46
N TYR A 64 -3.77 -3.65 6.73
CA TYR A 64 -5.10 -4.26 6.77
C TYR A 64 -5.09 -5.74 6.34
N LYS A 65 -4.22 -6.11 5.38
CA LYS A 65 -4.02 -7.49 4.93
C LYS A 65 -2.95 -8.25 5.73
N GLU A 66 -2.45 -7.68 6.83
CA GLU A 66 -1.37 -8.25 7.65
C GLU A 66 -0.07 -8.53 6.85
N LEU A 67 0.18 -7.74 5.81
CA LEU A 67 1.35 -7.87 4.95
C LEU A 67 2.50 -7.00 5.44
N ASN A 68 3.72 -7.55 5.40
CA ASN A 68 4.93 -6.84 5.79
C ASN A 68 5.29 -5.74 4.78
N HIS A 69 5.02 -4.48 5.13
CA HIS A 69 5.42 -3.30 4.36
C HIS A 69 6.95 -3.20 4.15
N GLY A 70 7.76 -3.82 5.02
CA GLY A 70 9.21 -3.87 4.90
C GLY A 70 9.72 -4.62 3.67
N ALA A 71 8.86 -5.40 2.99
CA ALA A 71 9.17 -6.06 1.73
C ALA A 71 9.21 -5.10 0.53
N PHE A 72 8.73 -3.86 0.69
CA PHE A 72 8.62 -2.88 -0.39
C PHE A 72 9.52 -1.67 -0.11
N LYS A 73 10.11 -1.13 -1.18
CA LYS A 73 10.79 0.16 -1.20
C LYS A 73 9.94 1.12 -2.04
N ILE A 74 9.25 2.02 -1.35
CA ILE A 74 8.35 3.00 -1.97
C ILE A 74 9.17 4.21 -2.44
N ILE A 75 8.92 4.66 -3.67
CA ILE A 75 9.58 5.81 -4.30
C ILE A 75 8.50 6.75 -4.85
N HIS A 76 8.54 8.02 -4.44
CA HIS A 76 7.63 9.06 -4.93
C HIS A 76 8.11 9.61 -6.28
N CYS A 77 7.23 9.63 -7.26
CA CYS A 77 7.50 10.12 -8.61
C CYS A 77 6.92 11.51 -8.90
N GLY A 78 6.12 12.04 -7.98
CA GLY A 78 5.46 13.35 -8.01
C GLY A 78 4.26 13.43 -8.94
N VAL A 79 4.25 12.65 -10.02
CA VAL A 79 3.22 12.62 -11.06
C VAL A 79 3.19 11.24 -11.73
N TRP A 80 2.00 10.73 -12.05
CA TRP A 80 1.81 9.38 -12.60
C TRP A 80 2.64 9.09 -13.87
N HIS A 81 2.85 10.08 -14.74
CA HIS A 81 3.60 9.86 -15.99
C HIS A 81 5.09 9.58 -15.74
N ASN A 82 5.64 10.02 -14.61
CA ASN A 82 7.01 9.68 -14.22
C ASN A 82 7.11 8.23 -13.72
N ILE A 83 6.04 7.70 -13.10
CA ILE A 83 5.94 6.29 -12.72
C ILE A 83 6.06 5.42 -13.97
N ILE A 84 5.30 5.76 -15.03
CA ILE A 84 5.32 5.03 -16.30
C ILE A 84 6.71 5.06 -16.95
N LYS A 85 7.37 6.23 -16.98
CA LYS A 85 8.74 6.35 -17.51
C LYS A 85 9.75 5.50 -16.74
N ALA A 86 9.69 5.55 -15.41
CA ALA A 86 10.60 4.79 -14.56
C ALA A 86 10.39 3.27 -14.73
N LEU A 87 9.13 2.83 -14.78
CA LEU A 87 8.78 1.43 -15.08
C LEU A 87 9.32 0.97 -16.42
N ALA A 88 9.14 1.77 -17.48
CA ALA A 88 9.61 1.42 -18.81
C ALA A 88 11.12 1.17 -18.84
N GLY A 89 11.91 2.03 -18.17
CA GLY A 89 13.36 1.85 -18.04
C GLY A 89 13.73 0.60 -17.23
N CYS A 90 13.05 0.36 -16.10
CA CYS A 90 13.31 -0.81 -15.26
C CYS A 90 12.95 -2.13 -15.96
N LEU A 91 11.84 -2.18 -16.69
CA LEU A 91 11.38 -3.37 -17.39
C LEU A 91 12.25 -3.69 -18.60
N LEU A 92 12.73 -2.67 -19.33
CA LEU A 92 13.74 -2.84 -20.36
C LEU A 92 15.00 -3.47 -19.78
N TYR A 93 15.49 -2.94 -18.67
CA TYR A 93 16.69 -3.46 -18.01
C TYR A 93 16.49 -4.87 -17.46
N GLU A 94 15.33 -5.17 -16.86
CA GLU A 94 14.96 -6.53 -16.44
C GLU A 94 15.02 -7.50 -17.61
N LYS A 95 14.49 -7.12 -18.77
CA LYS A 95 14.51 -7.96 -19.95
C LYS A 95 15.94 -8.22 -20.44
N GLU A 96 16.74 -7.18 -20.63
CA GLU A 96 18.15 -7.32 -21.05
C GLU A 96 18.96 -8.18 -20.07
N LEU A 97 18.68 -8.10 -18.76
CA LEU A 97 19.28 -8.99 -17.76
C LEU A 97 18.85 -10.44 -17.96
N ILE A 98 17.56 -10.70 -18.17
CA ILE A 98 17.05 -12.05 -18.38
C ILE A 98 17.61 -12.64 -19.68
N ASP A 99 17.65 -11.85 -20.76
CA ASP A 99 18.14 -12.27 -22.07
C ASP A 99 19.66 -12.55 -22.05
N SER A 100 20.41 -11.90 -21.15
CA SER A 100 21.83 -12.20 -20.88
C SER A 100 22.05 -13.35 -19.87
N GLY A 101 21.00 -14.13 -19.56
CA GLY A 101 21.08 -15.29 -18.67
C GLY A 101 21.00 -14.96 -17.17
N ASN A 102 20.74 -13.70 -16.81
CA ASN A 102 20.62 -13.28 -15.42
C ASN A 102 19.16 -13.07 -14.99
N GLY A 103 18.53 -14.13 -14.46
CA GLY A 103 17.17 -14.09 -13.93
C GLY A 103 16.96 -13.22 -12.68
N LYS A 104 18.01 -12.58 -12.13
CA LYS A 104 17.97 -11.81 -10.88
C LYS A 104 17.65 -10.33 -11.09
N ALA A 105 16.59 -10.06 -11.84
CA ALA A 105 16.04 -8.72 -11.93
C ALA A 105 15.11 -8.43 -10.75
N LEU A 106 15.26 -7.24 -10.15
CA LEU A 106 14.36 -6.75 -9.11
C LEU A 106 12.97 -6.52 -9.70
N LYS A 107 11.93 -6.93 -8.98
CA LYS A 107 10.56 -6.57 -9.32
C LYS A 107 10.29 -5.10 -9.06
N VAL A 108 9.65 -4.49 -10.05
CA VAL A 108 9.27 -3.08 -10.05
C VAL A 108 7.81 -2.96 -10.46
N ILE A 109 7.04 -2.18 -9.72
CA ILE A 109 5.62 -1.94 -9.99
C ILE A 109 5.28 -0.45 -9.81
N GLY A 110 4.22 -0.02 -10.49
CA GLY A 110 3.66 1.31 -10.33
C GLY A 110 2.25 1.26 -9.78
N ILE A 111 1.98 2.13 -8.82
CA ILE A 111 0.63 2.40 -8.35
C ILE A 111 0.29 3.83 -8.76
N ILE A 112 -0.63 3.96 -9.71
CA ILE A 112 -1.08 5.24 -10.26
C ILE A 112 -2.47 5.58 -9.74
N ASP A 113 -2.89 6.81 -9.98
CA ASP A 113 -4.25 7.25 -9.70
C ASP A 113 -5.27 6.49 -10.55
N GLY A 114 -6.42 6.18 -9.95
CA GLY A 114 -7.48 5.38 -10.54
C GLY A 114 -8.22 6.02 -11.71
N ASP A 115 -7.81 7.21 -12.15
CA ASP A 115 -8.43 8.02 -13.20
C ASP A 115 -7.62 8.08 -14.51
N VAL A 116 -6.52 7.34 -14.61
CA VAL A 116 -5.69 7.29 -15.83
C VAL A 116 -6.24 6.24 -16.81
N SER A 117 -6.55 6.66 -18.04
CA SER A 117 -7.02 5.74 -19.08
C SER A 117 -5.89 4.90 -19.67
N GLU A 118 -6.20 3.71 -20.19
CA GLU A 118 -5.22 2.86 -20.88
C GLU A 118 -4.62 3.57 -22.12
N SER A 119 -5.41 4.41 -22.79
CA SER A 119 -4.92 5.29 -23.87
C SER A 119 -3.90 6.32 -23.39
N ASP A 120 -4.05 6.85 -22.17
CA ASP A 120 -3.11 7.79 -21.59
C ASP A 120 -1.80 7.10 -21.21
N ILE A 121 -1.86 5.90 -20.64
CA ILE A 121 -0.69 5.05 -20.37
C ILE A 121 0.06 4.77 -21.66
N SER A 122 -0.63 4.29 -22.71
CA SER A 122 -0.03 4.02 -24.03
C SER A 122 0.64 5.27 -24.62
N THR A 123 -0.02 6.42 -24.52
CA THR A 123 0.50 7.70 -25.00
C THR A 123 1.75 8.14 -24.22
N ALA A 124 1.75 7.99 -22.90
CA ALA A 124 2.91 8.30 -22.05
C ALA A 124 4.12 7.43 -22.41
N ILE A 125 3.93 6.14 -22.65
CA ILE A 125 5.00 5.22 -23.05
C ILE A 125 5.55 5.60 -24.42
N LYS A 126 4.68 5.83 -25.42
CA LYS A 126 5.12 6.27 -26.76
C LYS A 126 5.90 7.58 -26.71
N LYS A 127 5.50 8.52 -25.84
CA LYS A 127 6.22 9.78 -25.64
C LYS A 127 7.56 9.62 -24.93
N THR A 128 7.79 8.50 -24.23
CA THR A 128 9.03 8.21 -23.52
C THR A 128 10.17 7.88 -24.49
N TYR A 129 9.86 7.18 -25.58
CA TYR A 129 10.84 6.86 -26.62
C TYR A 129 10.76 7.87 -27.76
N LYS A 130 11.76 8.76 -27.86
CA LYS A 130 11.92 9.70 -28.98
C LYS A 130 13.18 9.37 -29.76
N GLY A 131 13.08 9.20 -31.08
CA GLY A 131 14.21 8.98 -31.97
C GLY A 131 13.89 8.09 -33.17
N SER A 132 14.83 7.96 -34.10
CA SER A 132 14.71 7.15 -35.32
C SER A 132 14.82 5.64 -35.09
N PHE A 133 15.22 5.22 -33.89
CA PHE A 133 15.33 3.83 -33.46
C PHE A 133 14.42 3.60 -32.25
N LEU A 134 13.17 3.24 -32.54
CA LEU A 134 12.27 2.68 -31.55
C LEU A 134 12.66 1.20 -31.34
N PRO A 135 12.79 0.72 -30.08
CA PRO A 135 12.92 -0.72 -29.85
C PRO A 135 11.78 -1.46 -30.57
N ALA A 136 12.11 -2.52 -31.31
CA ALA A 136 11.10 -3.33 -32.04
C ALA A 136 10.02 -3.90 -31.11
N GLU A 137 10.27 -3.85 -29.80
CA GLU A 137 9.54 -4.50 -28.74
C GLU A 137 8.69 -3.54 -27.90
N ILE A 138 8.57 -2.26 -28.30
CA ILE A 138 7.74 -1.26 -27.59
C ILE A 138 6.31 -1.77 -27.36
N SER A 139 5.73 -2.50 -28.31
CA SER A 139 4.38 -3.08 -28.15
C SER A 139 4.31 -4.09 -27.01
N ASN A 140 5.34 -4.94 -26.86
CA ASN A 140 5.47 -5.86 -25.73
C ASN A 140 5.72 -5.10 -24.42
N ILE A 141 6.54 -4.05 -24.44
CA ILE A 141 6.80 -3.20 -23.27
C ILE A 141 5.52 -2.51 -22.79
N ILE A 142 4.69 -2.02 -23.71
CA ILE A 142 3.39 -1.43 -23.37
C ILE A 142 2.52 -2.46 -22.64
N LYS A 143 2.42 -3.68 -23.19
CA LYS A 143 1.65 -4.76 -22.56
C LYS A 143 2.17 -5.11 -21.17
N ILE A 144 3.49 -5.26 -21.02
CA ILE A 144 4.13 -5.58 -19.74
C ILE A 144 3.91 -4.44 -18.73
N ILE A 145 4.01 -3.17 -19.14
CA ILE A 145 3.74 -2.03 -18.26
C ILE A 145 2.30 -2.06 -17.77
N THR A 146 1.32 -2.34 -18.63
CA THR A 146 -0.09 -2.46 -18.21
C THR A 146 -0.28 -3.55 -17.14
N GLU A 147 0.50 -4.64 -17.20
CA GLU A 147 0.48 -5.71 -16.19
C GLU A 147 1.21 -5.33 -14.88
N HIS A 148 2.14 -4.36 -14.91
CA HIS A 148 2.92 -3.90 -13.77
C HIS A 148 2.40 -2.59 -13.16
N VAL A 149 1.31 -2.06 -13.69
CA VAL A 149 0.63 -0.85 -13.22
C VAL A 149 -0.74 -1.22 -12.68
N THR A 150 -1.04 -0.75 -11.47
CA THR A 150 -2.36 -0.90 -10.87
C THR A 150 -2.79 0.41 -10.23
N SER A 151 -4.06 0.49 -9.86
CA SER A 151 -4.63 1.62 -9.12
C SER A 151 -5.64 1.13 -8.10
N PHE A 152 -5.97 1.97 -7.14
CA PHE A 152 -7.10 1.75 -6.25
C PHE A 152 -8.38 2.12 -6.99
N LYS A 153 -9.36 1.21 -7.01
CA LYS A 153 -10.60 1.40 -7.77
C LYS A 153 -11.76 0.66 -7.15
N ILE A 154 -12.94 1.25 -7.22
CA ILE A 154 -14.21 0.59 -6.93
C ILE A 154 -14.66 -0.06 -8.24
N THR A 155 -14.97 -1.36 -8.22
CA THR A 155 -15.37 -2.13 -9.41
C THR A 155 -16.84 -1.93 -9.79
N GLN A 156 -17.68 -1.37 -8.91
CA GLN A 156 -19.05 -1.04 -9.26
C GLN A 156 -19.13 0.08 -10.32
N ASP A 157 -19.74 -0.26 -11.46
CA ASP A 157 -20.28 0.69 -12.43
C ASP A 157 -21.22 1.67 -11.73
N GLY A 158 -20.88 2.97 -11.67
CA GLY A 158 -21.83 4.00 -11.26
C GLY A 158 -21.27 5.18 -10.46
N LEU A 159 -20.07 5.08 -9.87
CA LEU A 159 -19.46 6.21 -9.17
C LEU A 159 -18.70 7.10 -10.16
N LYS A 160 -19.43 8.03 -10.77
CA LYS A 160 -18.85 9.10 -11.57
C LYS A 160 -18.64 10.32 -10.67
N LEU A 161 -17.47 10.95 -10.82
CA LEU A 161 -17.23 12.28 -10.27
C LEU A 161 -18.38 13.22 -10.66
N PRO A 162 -18.82 14.12 -9.76
CA PRO A 162 -19.78 15.14 -10.11
C PRO A 162 -19.29 15.98 -11.28
N GLU A 163 -20.22 16.56 -12.04
CA GLU A 163 -19.87 17.44 -13.16
C GLU A 163 -18.92 18.55 -12.70
N LEU A 164 -17.97 18.91 -13.57
CA LEU A 164 -16.94 19.92 -13.29
C LEU A 164 -16.09 19.61 -12.06
N SER A 165 -15.86 18.34 -11.72
CA SER A 165 -15.00 17.94 -10.60
C SER A 165 -13.78 17.10 -11.04
N THR A 166 -12.76 17.01 -10.19
CA THR A 166 -11.54 16.19 -10.33
C THR A 166 -11.15 15.58 -8.97
N GLY A 167 -10.20 14.65 -8.92
CA GLY A 167 -9.75 14.00 -7.67
C GLY A 167 -10.58 12.76 -7.35
N LEU A 168 -10.54 11.77 -8.26
CA LEU A 168 -11.33 10.55 -8.13
C LEU A 168 -10.97 9.71 -6.88
N PRO A 169 -9.68 9.54 -6.50
CA PRO A 169 -9.31 8.75 -5.32
C PRO A 169 -9.95 9.27 -4.02
N GLU A 170 -9.85 10.57 -3.77
CA GLU A 170 -10.43 11.22 -2.59
C GLU A 170 -11.96 11.21 -2.63
N PHE A 171 -12.54 11.39 -3.82
CA PHE A 171 -14.00 11.27 -4.01
C PHE A 171 -14.51 9.87 -3.66
N ASN A 172 -13.81 8.81 -4.10
CA ASN A 172 -14.17 7.43 -3.76
C ASN A 172 -14.17 7.21 -2.23
N LEU A 173 -13.18 7.75 -1.54
CA LEU A 173 -13.08 7.66 -0.07
C LEU A 173 -14.19 8.46 0.63
N LYS A 174 -14.52 9.66 0.12
CA LYS A 174 -15.66 10.43 0.60
C LYS A 174 -16.96 9.64 0.48
N ILE A 175 -17.26 9.08 -0.68
CA ILE A 175 -18.49 8.33 -0.90
C ILE A 175 -18.53 7.07 -0.02
N MET A 176 -17.42 6.35 0.11
CA MET A 176 -17.34 5.19 1.01
C MET A 176 -17.59 5.57 2.47
N LEU A 177 -17.12 6.73 2.93
CA LEU A 177 -17.39 7.25 4.27
C LEU A 177 -18.86 7.65 4.44
N ASP A 178 -19.40 8.39 3.47
CA ASP A 178 -20.77 8.91 3.51
C ASP A 178 -21.82 7.79 3.45
N ASP A 179 -21.53 6.70 2.76
CA ASP A 179 -22.45 5.55 2.64
C ASP A 179 -22.51 4.70 3.92
N ILE A 180 -21.65 4.95 4.91
CA ILE A 180 -21.75 4.29 6.22
C ILE A 180 -22.99 4.81 6.95
N THR A 181 -23.90 3.89 7.26
CA THR A 181 -25.13 4.21 8.00
C THR A 181 -24.95 4.05 9.50
N GLU A 182 -25.82 4.71 10.27
CA GLU A 182 -25.88 4.51 11.73
C GLU A 182 -26.17 3.05 12.09
N GLU A 183 -26.99 2.36 11.29
CA GLU A 183 -27.28 0.95 11.48
C GLU A 183 -26.02 0.08 11.35
N MET A 184 -25.17 0.33 10.33
CA MET A 184 -23.91 -0.40 10.15
C MET A 184 -23.00 -0.28 11.38
N ILE A 185 -22.88 0.93 11.92
CA ILE A 185 -22.08 1.20 13.12
C ILE A 185 -22.68 0.50 14.35
N ARG A 186 -23.99 0.61 14.55
CA ARG A 186 -24.67 -0.02 15.70
C ARG A 186 -24.59 -1.54 15.63
N ASN A 187 -24.76 -2.12 14.45
CA ASN A 187 -24.67 -3.57 14.23
C ASN A 187 -23.25 -4.08 14.54
N TYR A 188 -22.20 -3.35 14.13
CA TYR A 188 -20.81 -3.71 14.45
C TYR A 188 -20.56 -3.84 15.97
N HIS A 189 -21.14 -2.94 16.78
CA HIS A 189 -20.94 -2.92 18.23
C HIS A 189 -21.96 -3.75 19.02
N LYS A 190 -23.02 -4.26 18.37
CA LYS A 190 -24.18 -4.89 19.02
C LYS A 190 -23.80 -6.04 19.96
N GLU A 191 -22.96 -6.95 19.48
CA GLU A 191 -22.55 -8.12 20.27
C GLU A 191 -21.75 -7.74 21.51
N TYR A 192 -20.84 -6.77 21.38
CA TYR A 192 -20.04 -6.27 22.50
C TYR A 192 -20.90 -5.56 23.54
N ILE A 193 -21.85 -4.73 23.10
CA ILE A 193 -22.80 -4.06 24.00
C ILE A 193 -23.61 -5.09 24.79
N LEU A 194 -24.24 -6.06 24.10
CA LEU A 194 -25.02 -7.11 24.76
C LEU A 194 -24.19 -7.94 25.74
N LYS A 195 -22.95 -8.23 25.38
CA LYS A 195 -22.00 -8.96 26.23
C LYS A 195 -21.67 -8.18 27.51
N TYR A 196 -21.31 -6.90 27.39
CA TYR A 196 -20.99 -6.06 28.54
C TYR A 196 -22.22 -5.79 29.43
N GLU A 197 -23.39 -5.55 28.84
CA GLU A 197 -24.65 -5.42 29.59
C GLU A 197 -25.01 -6.72 30.33
N GLY A 198 -24.79 -7.87 29.70
CA GLY A 198 -24.96 -9.18 30.31
C GLY A 198 -24.01 -9.42 31.49
N TRP A 199 -22.75 -8.99 31.37
CA TRP A 199 -21.77 -9.04 32.47
C TRP A 199 -22.11 -8.08 33.60
N LEU A 200 -22.56 -6.86 33.28
CA LEU A 200 -22.95 -5.85 34.27
C LEU A 200 -24.05 -6.38 35.21
N LYS A 201 -25.01 -7.14 34.67
CA LYS A 201 -26.09 -7.77 35.45
C LYS A 201 -25.61 -8.88 36.39
N LYS A 202 -24.51 -9.55 36.07
CA LYS A 202 -23.97 -10.70 36.82
C LYS A 202 -22.90 -10.29 37.83
N THR A 203 -22.25 -9.16 37.63
CA THR A 203 -21.15 -8.69 38.48
C THR A 203 -21.65 -8.21 39.84
N ALA A 204 -21.13 -8.81 40.92
CA ALA A 204 -21.45 -8.43 42.29
C ALA A 204 -20.54 -7.30 42.84
N THR A 205 -19.33 -7.14 42.29
CA THR A 205 -18.34 -6.18 42.79
C THR A 205 -18.56 -4.77 42.23
N LEU A 206 -18.31 -3.75 43.06
CA LEU A 206 -18.41 -2.35 42.65
C LEU A 206 -17.37 -2.01 41.56
N GLU A 207 -16.12 -2.46 41.75
CA GLU A 207 -15.03 -2.24 40.81
C GLU A 207 -15.32 -2.84 39.43
N GLY A 208 -15.84 -4.08 39.40
CA GLY A 208 -16.22 -4.72 38.13
C GLY A 208 -17.35 -3.97 37.42
N LYS A 209 -18.34 -3.44 38.17
CA LYS A 209 -19.40 -2.61 37.59
C LYS A 209 -18.86 -1.31 37.00
N VAL A 210 -17.95 -0.63 37.68
CA VAL A 210 -17.30 0.60 37.18
C VAL A 210 -16.54 0.31 35.88
N ASN A 211 -15.72 -0.73 35.85
CA ASN A 211 -14.93 -1.08 34.66
C ASN A 211 -15.83 -1.39 33.45
N LEU A 212 -16.86 -2.25 33.64
CA LEU A 212 -17.81 -2.60 32.58
C LEU A 212 -18.62 -1.39 32.08
N THR A 213 -18.96 -0.46 32.98
CA THR A 213 -19.65 0.78 32.62
C THR A 213 -18.76 1.65 31.74
N ARG A 214 -17.46 1.77 32.09
CA ARG A 214 -16.48 2.50 31.29
C ARG A 214 -16.34 1.92 29.88
N GLU A 215 -16.24 0.59 29.75
CA GLU A 215 -16.17 -0.08 28.43
C GLU A 215 -17.42 0.21 27.58
N LEU A 216 -18.61 0.21 28.17
CA LEU A 216 -19.86 0.58 27.49
C LEU A 216 -19.89 2.05 27.09
N GLU A 217 -19.41 2.95 27.95
CA GLU A 217 -19.29 4.37 27.65
C GLU A 217 -18.29 4.63 26.52
N ASP A 218 -17.17 3.91 26.49
CA ASP A 218 -16.17 3.97 25.42
C ASP A 218 -16.78 3.58 24.07
N ILE A 219 -17.57 2.51 24.03
CA ILE A 219 -18.30 2.10 22.81
C ILE A 219 -19.31 3.17 22.39
N LYS A 220 -20.16 3.64 23.32
CA LYS A 220 -21.18 4.66 23.02
C LYS A 220 -20.54 5.95 22.52
N ARG A 221 -19.43 6.35 23.12
CA ARG A 221 -18.63 7.50 22.69
C ARG A 221 -18.07 7.28 21.29
N LYS A 222 -17.47 6.12 21.01
CA LYS A 222 -16.97 5.80 19.66
C LYS A 222 -18.07 5.87 18.61
N ILE A 223 -19.26 5.33 18.89
CA ILE A 223 -20.42 5.44 17.98
C ILE A 223 -20.76 6.91 17.71
N LYS A 224 -20.91 7.72 18.77
CA LYS A 224 -21.22 9.14 18.65
C LYS A 224 -20.17 9.91 17.84
N GLU A 225 -18.89 9.75 18.18
CA GLU A 225 -17.78 10.42 17.50
C GLU A 225 -17.72 10.02 16.01
N THR A 226 -17.95 8.73 15.69
CA THR A 226 -17.99 8.24 14.30
C THR A 226 -19.11 8.88 13.50
N LEU A 227 -20.31 8.95 14.08
CA LEU A 227 -21.48 9.56 13.44
C LEU A 227 -21.25 11.06 13.18
N GLU A 228 -20.62 11.76 14.11
CA GLU A 228 -20.28 13.18 13.96
C GLU A 228 -19.30 13.42 12.80
N ILE A 229 -18.29 12.56 12.64
CA ILE A 229 -17.33 12.63 11.54
C ILE A 229 -18.02 12.37 10.19
N ILE A 230 -18.86 11.34 10.10
CA ILE A 230 -19.61 11.01 8.89
C ILE A 230 -20.55 12.15 8.52
N GLU A 231 -21.28 12.72 9.49
CA GLU A 231 -22.17 13.86 9.26
C GLU A 231 -21.39 15.09 8.78
N THR A 232 -20.22 15.35 9.36
CA THR A 232 -19.33 16.42 8.90
C THR A 232 -18.92 16.20 7.44
N SER A 233 -18.54 14.97 7.07
CA SER A 233 -18.21 14.62 5.68
C SER A 233 -19.39 14.82 4.72
N LYS A 234 -20.59 14.34 5.07
CA LYS A 234 -21.82 14.47 4.24
C LYS A 234 -22.18 15.92 3.93
N ASN A 235 -21.84 16.83 4.85
CA ASN A 235 -22.09 18.25 4.72
C ASN A 235 -21.06 18.99 3.84
N ILE A 236 -19.96 18.36 3.45
CA ILE A 236 -19.02 18.90 2.45
C ILE A 236 -19.58 18.64 1.06
N LYS A 237 -19.98 19.70 0.36
CA LYS A 237 -20.50 19.66 -1.01
C LYS A 237 -19.41 20.01 -2.02
N SER A 238 -19.52 19.50 -3.25
CA SER A 238 -18.49 19.71 -4.30
C SER A 238 -18.21 21.19 -4.56
N HIS A 239 -19.24 22.04 -4.51
CA HIS A 239 -19.10 23.47 -4.80
C HIS A 239 -18.37 24.26 -3.70
N GLU A 240 -18.11 23.66 -2.54
CA GLU A 240 -17.37 24.24 -1.44
C GLU A 240 -15.87 23.94 -1.53
N LEU A 241 -15.47 23.00 -2.39
CA LEU A 241 -14.07 22.65 -2.60
C LEU A 241 -13.38 23.71 -3.47
N PRO A 242 -12.07 23.98 -3.26
CA PRO A 242 -11.29 24.82 -4.14
C PRO A 242 -11.36 24.35 -5.59
N LYS A 243 -11.26 25.31 -6.51
CA LYS A 243 -11.15 24.99 -7.94
C LYS A 243 -9.70 24.90 -8.37
N ASN A 244 -9.41 23.94 -9.25
CA ASN A 244 -8.09 23.83 -9.87
C ASN A 244 -7.91 24.85 -11.01
N SER A 245 -6.73 24.84 -11.64
CA SER A 245 -6.38 25.69 -12.78
C SER A 245 -7.30 25.53 -14.00
N SER A 246 -8.01 24.40 -14.10
CA SER A 246 -9.00 24.11 -15.15
C SER A 246 -10.43 24.48 -14.74
N ASN A 247 -10.61 25.26 -13.67
CA ASN A 247 -11.91 25.70 -13.15
C ASN A 247 -12.85 24.56 -12.73
N LYS A 248 -12.30 23.39 -12.37
CA LYS A 248 -13.03 22.24 -11.82
C LYS A 248 -12.88 22.19 -10.31
N PHE A 249 -13.94 21.81 -9.58
CA PHE A 249 -13.90 21.55 -8.15
C PHE A 249 -12.97 20.37 -7.85
N ASP A 250 -12.09 20.53 -6.87
CA ASP A 250 -10.95 19.64 -6.70
C ASP A 250 -11.03 18.85 -5.39
N TYR A 251 -11.29 17.55 -5.50
CA TYR A 251 -11.40 16.64 -4.37
C TYR A 251 -10.06 16.31 -3.71
N HIS A 252 -8.91 16.66 -4.28
CA HIS A 252 -7.64 16.55 -3.55
C HIS A 252 -7.64 17.39 -2.26
N TYR A 253 -8.49 18.42 -2.17
CA TYR A 253 -8.69 19.23 -0.97
C TYR A 253 -9.70 18.65 0.03
N TYR A 254 -10.31 17.49 -0.25
CA TYR A 254 -11.36 16.92 0.60
C TYR A 254 -10.86 16.65 2.02
N PHE A 255 -9.69 16.03 2.18
CA PHE A 255 -9.15 15.71 3.50
C PHE A 255 -8.81 16.95 4.32
N GLU A 256 -8.19 17.97 3.70
CA GLU A 256 -7.94 19.25 4.38
C GLU A 256 -9.24 19.97 4.73
N THR A 257 -10.24 19.96 3.84
CA THR A 257 -11.57 20.52 4.13
C THR A 257 -12.24 19.82 5.31
N LEU A 258 -12.18 18.47 5.34
CA LEU A 258 -12.74 17.67 6.43
C LEU A 258 -12.04 17.96 7.76
N LYS A 259 -10.70 18.07 7.73
CA LYS A 259 -9.88 18.44 8.88
C LYS A 259 -10.25 19.81 9.42
N GLU A 260 -10.41 20.81 8.55
CA GLU A 260 -10.84 22.16 8.91
C GLU A 260 -12.23 22.16 9.56
N ARG A 261 -13.19 21.40 9.01
CA ARG A 261 -14.56 21.30 9.58
C ARG A 261 -14.62 20.54 10.90
N ILE A 262 -13.78 19.53 11.07
CA ILE A 262 -13.58 18.85 12.36
C ILE A 262 -12.94 19.82 13.37
N GLY A 263 -11.99 20.63 12.91
CA GLY A 263 -11.27 21.62 13.71
C GLY A 263 -10.44 20.97 14.83
N ASN A 264 -10.43 21.61 16.00
CA ASN A 264 -9.69 21.15 17.18
C ASN A 264 -10.49 20.15 18.05
N LYS A 265 -11.56 19.56 17.52
CA LYS A 265 -12.35 18.58 18.28
C LYS A 265 -11.47 17.37 18.60
N HIS A 266 -11.45 16.99 19.87
CA HIS A 266 -10.73 15.81 20.32
C HIS A 266 -11.65 14.59 20.27
N PHE A 267 -11.33 13.64 19.38
CA PHE A 267 -12.02 12.36 19.31
C PHE A 267 -11.25 11.32 20.13
N ASN A 268 -11.79 10.97 21.30
CA ASN A 268 -11.10 10.08 22.25
C ASN A 268 -10.91 8.67 21.67
N SER A 269 -11.83 8.24 20.81
CA SER A 269 -11.82 6.89 20.21
C SER A 269 -10.87 6.79 19.01
N TYR A 270 -10.38 7.94 18.51
CA TYR A 270 -9.55 8.06 17.33
C TYR A 270 -8.26 8.81 17.66
N SER A 271 -7.30 8.10 18.23
CA SER A 271 -5.92 8.58 18.35
C SER A 271 -5.39 9.06 16.98
N TYR A 272 -4.66 10.18 16.97
CA TYR A 272 -4.15 10.81 15.74
C TYR A 272 -5.23 11.35 14.79
N SER A 273 -6.37 11.81 15.32
CA SER A 273 -7.45 12.43 14.52
C SER A 273 -7.04 13.64 13.66
N HIS A 274 -5.83 14.18 13.85
CA HIS A 274 -5.27 15.24 13.02
C HIS A 274 -4.77 14.73 11.66
N ASP A 275 -4.51 13.42 11.53
CA ASP A 275 -4.28 12.73 10.25
C ASP A 275 -5.64 12.24 9.74
N THR A 276 -6.24 13.06 8.87
CA THR A 276 -7.65 12.89 8.49
C THR A 276 -7.79 11.73 7.51
N GLU A 277 -6.76 11.47 6.72
CA GLU A 277 -6.64 10.34 5.82
C GLU A 277 -6.68 9.03 6.60
N LEU A 278 -5.81 8.85 7.60
CA LEU A 278 -5.79 7.65 8.45
C LEU A 278 -7.10 7.48 9.24
N LEU A 279 -7.68 8.58 9.71
CA LEU A 279 -8.98 8.58 10.37
C LEU A 279 -10.06 7.99 9.45
N VAL A 280 -10.15 8.50 8.22
CA VAL A 280 -11.12 8.03 7.22
C VAL A 280 -10.87 6.57 6.86
N TYR A 281 -9.62 6.17 6.58
CA TYR A 281 -9.28 4.77 6.29
C TYR A 281 -9.72 3.83 7.41
N ARG A 282 -9.49 4.22 8.67
CA ARG A 282 -9.88 3.42 9.84
C ARG A 282 -11.38 3.28 9.95
N ILE A 283 -12.14 4.35 9.73
CA ILE A 283 -13.60 4.31 9.79
C ILE A 283 -14.15 3.43 8.67
N ILE A 284 -13.70 3.65 7.42
CA ILE A 284 -14.15 2.88 6.25
C ILE A 284 -13.81 1.39 6.41
N SER A 285 -12.56 1.06 6.75
CA SER A 285 -12.13 -0.33 6.93
C SER A 285 -12.83 -1.05 8.10
N THR A 286 -13.31 -0.31 9.11
CA THR A 286 -14.05 -0.88 10.25
C THR A 286 -15.51 -1.14 9.89
N TYR A 287 -16.21 -0.15 9.31
CA TYR A 287 -17.68 -0.19 9.17
C TYR A 287 -18.16 -0.48 7.74
N SER A 288 -17.33 -0.26 6.72
CA SER A 288 -17.62 -0.50 5.30
C SER A 288 -16.66 -1.55 4.71
N LYS A 289 -16.52 -2.68 5.41
CA LYS A 289 -15.48 -3.69 5.16
C LYS A 289 -15.47 -4.20 3.72
N SER A 290 -16.63 -4.53 3.16
CA SER A 290 -16.75 -5.09 1.81
C SER A 290 -16.25 -4.11 0.75
N ARG A 291 -16.65 -2.84 0.83
CA ARG A 291 -16.18 -1.80 -0.10
C ARG A 291 -14.71 -1.48 0.08
N TRP A 292 -14.22 -1.45 1.33
CA TRP A 292 -12.80 -1.29 1.58
C TRP A 292 -11.98 -2.41 0.93
N GLU A 293 -12.42 -3.66 1.11
CA GLU A 293 -11.78 -4.82 0.49
C GLU A 293 -11.82 -4.73 -1.03
N GLU A 294 -12.96 -4.40 -1.63
CA GLU A 294 -13.09 -4.16 -3.07
C GLU A 294 -12.06 -3.13 -3.56
N TYR A 295 -11.95 -2.00 -2.85
CA TYR A 295 -11.09 -0.88 -3.22
C TYR A 295 -9.59 -1.21 -3.21
N ILE A 296 -9.13 -1.96 -2.19
CA ILE A 296 -7.70 -2.27 -2.01
C ILE A 296 -7.26 -3.58 -2.68
N THR A 297 -8.19 -4.47 -3.04
CA THR A 297 -7.88 -5.81 -3.57
C THR A 297 -7.03 -5.78 -4.84
N PRO A 298 -7.29 -4.92 -5.85
CA PRO A 298 -6.46 -4.88 -7.05
C PRO A 298 -4.98 -4.62 -6.74
N VAL A 299 -4.72 -3.66 -5.86
CA VAL A 299 -3.37 -3.29 -5.43
C VAL A 299 -2.74 -4.39 -4.59
N THR A 300 -3.45 -4.88 -3.56
CA THR A 300 -2.90 -5.87 -2.64
C THR A 300 -2.61 -7.21 -3.31
N ASN A 301 -3.45 -7.64 -4.27
CA ASN A 301 -3.19 -8.85 -5.05
C ASN A 301 -1.93 -8.74 -5.90
N LEU A 302 -1.73 -7.59 -6.58
CA LEU A 302 -0.50 -7.36 -7.33
C LEU A 302 0.71 -7.38 -6.40
N LEU A 303 0.63 -6.68 -5.25
CA LEU A 303 1.72 -6.61 -4.27
C LEU A 303 2.12 -7.99 -3.72
N ILE A 304 1.14 -8.85 -3.43
CA ILE A 304 1.38 -10.23 -3.00
C ILE A 304 2.09 -11.00 -4.12
N SER A 305 1.56 -10.95 -5.34
CA SER A 305 2.10 -11.67 -6.49
C SER A 305 3.58 -11.30 -6.76
N VAL A 306 3.89 -10.00 -6.82
CA VAL A 306 5.25 -9.54 -7.11
C VAL A 306 6.21 -9.78 -5.96
N LYS A 307 5.74 -9.72 -4.71
CA LYS A 307 6.54 -10.11 -3.55
C LYS A 307 6.90 -11.59 -3.62
N ASP A 308 5.93 -12.46 -3.93
CA ASP A 308 6.17 -13.90 -4.00
C ASP A 308 7.12 -14.24 -5.15
N GLU A 309 7.02 -13.56 -6.28
CA GLU A 309 7.97 -13.71 -7.39
C GLU A 309 9.38 -13.21 -7.02
N GLN A 310 9.48 -12.06 -6.35
CA GLN A 310 10.74 -11.54 -5.82
C GLN A 310 11.39 -12.52 -4.84
N VAL A 311 10.60 -13.11 -3.92
CA VAL A 311 11.08 -14.15 -3.01
C VAL A 311 11.57 -15.37 -3.79
N LYS A 312 10.85 -15.81 -4.83
CA LYS A 312 11.26 -16.93 -5.69
C LYS A 312 12.58 -16.66 -6.43
N ARG A 313 12.77 -15.46 -6.98
CA ARG A 313 13.99 -15.10 -7.74
C ARG A 313 15.24 -15.02 -6.86
N PHE A 314 15.09 -14.56 -5.62
CA PHE A 314 16.19 -14.32 -4.69
C PHE A 314 16.26 -15.35 -3.56
N ASN A 315 15.62 -16.52 -3.72
CA ASN A 315 15.69 -17.58 -2.71
C ASN A 315 17.05 -18.28 -2.71
N HIS A 316 17.31 -19.06 -1.65
CA HIS A 316 18.57 -19.77 -1.44
C HIS A 316 18.94 -20.73 -2.59
N ASN A 317 17.95 -21.33 -3.24
CA ASN A 317 18.14 -22.32 -4.29
C ASN A 317 18.35 -21.67 -5.66
N THR A 318 18.10 -20.36 -5.80
CA THR A 318 18.28 -19.59 -7.05
C THR A 318 19.36 -18.52 -6.91
N PHE A 319 20.13 -18.54 -5.81
CA PHE A 319 21.18 -17.54 -5.55
C PHE A 319 22.41 -17.70 -6.43
N ASN A 320 22.65 -18.86 -7.04
CA ASN A 320 23.64 -19.01 -8.10
C ASN A 320 22.88 -19.12 -9.42
N ASN A 321 23.33 -18.42 -10.47
CA ASN A 321 22.77 -18.65 -11.80
C ASN A 321 23.27 -20.03 -12.23
N ASP A 322 22.34 -20.95 -12.54
CA ASP A 322 22.69 -22.31 -12.95
C ASP A 322 23.34 -22.35 -14.35
N SER A 323 23.26 -21.24 -15.09
CA SER A 323 23.95 -20.98 -16.34
C SER A 323 24.36 -19.52 -16.42
N LEU A 324 25.64 -19.27 -16.69
CA LEU A 324 26.18 -18.00 -17.17
C LEU A 324 26.66 -18.28 -18.60
N ASP A 325 26.22 -17.49 -19.57
CA ASP A 325 26.77 -17.53 -20.93
C ASP A 325 28.18 -16.93 -20.99
#